data_AF-A0A0S8BIH2-F1
#
_entry.id   AF-A0A0S8BIH2-F1
#
_cell.length_a   1.000
_cell.length_b   1.000
_cell.length_c   1.000
_cell.angle_alpha   90.00
_cell.angle_beta   90.00
_cell.angle_gamma   90.00
#
_symmetry.space_group_name_H-M   'P 1'
#
loop_
_entity.id
_entity.type
_entity.pdbx_description
1 polymer ?
#
loop_
_entity_poly.entity_id
_entity_poly.type
_entity_poly.pdbx_seq_one_letter_code
_entity_poly.pdbx_strand_id
1 'polypeptide(L)'
;MKDRPIGVTIISLIIVLLGIWTFCAGLFSTIGVRFLGSIFGFGGPGLGFTSLFSAIWGLVTILFGLGLWRMRYWAWLGTVVVLGIKILFALFALVGPASLDWIGTIISVIVLVYLVTPNVRLSFME
;
A
#
# COMPACT_ATOMS: atom_id res chain seq x y z
N MET A 1 3.97 29.21 -7.45
CA MET A 1 3.87 27.90 -6.78
C MET A 1 2.58 27.29 -7.30
N LYS A 2 2.63 26.32 -8.24
CA LYS A 2 1.41 25.68 -8.77
C LYS A 2 0.64 25.09 -7.60
N ASP A 3 -0.62 25.48 -7.45
CA ASP A 3 -1.49 25.07 -6.34
C ASP A 3 -1.55 23.54 -6.30
N ARG A 4 -0.90 22.95 -5.29
CA ARG A 4 -1.01 21.53 -5.02
C ARG A 4 -2.35 21.34 -4.30
N PRO A 5 -3.26 20.52 -4.81
CA PRO A 5 -4.49 20.20 -4.09
C PRO A 5 -4.11 19.64 -2.72
N ILE A 6 -4.61 20.29 -1.66
CA ILE A 6 -4.29 19.95 -0.26
C ILE A 6 -4.55 18.46 0.01
N GLY A 7 -5.57 17.88 -0.62
CA GLY A 7 -5.89 16.46 -0.48
C GLY A 7 -4.82 15.51 -1.03
N VAL A 8 -4.09 15.86 -2.09
CA VAL A 8 -2.99 15.02 -2.58
C VAL A 8 -1.83 15.01 -1.59
N THR A 9 -1.53 16.16 -0.98
CA THR A 9 -0.51 16.25 0.07
C THR A 9 -0.87 15.37 1.26
N ILE A 10 -2.13 15.42 1.72
CA ILE A 10 -2.62 14.58 2.83
C ILE A 10 -2.53 13.10 2.46
N ILE A 11 -2.98 12.71 1.26
CA ILE A 11 -2.94 11.31 0.80
C ILE A 11 -1.48 10.82 0.71
N SER A 12 -0.58 11.64 0.18
CA SER A 12 0.84 11.28 0.09
C SER A 12 1.46 11.04 1.47
N LEU A 13 1.13 11.87 2.46
CA LEU A 13 1.59 11.73 3.84
C LEU A 13 1.05 10.44 4.47
N ILE A 14 -0.24 10.16 4.29
CA ILE A 14 -0.88 8.94 4.79
C ILE A 14 -0.24 7.70 4.16
N ILE A 15 -0.01 7.72 2.84
CA ILE A 15 0.62 6.58 2.14
C ILE A 15 2.05 6.36 2.62
N VAL A 16 2.83 7.43 2.84
CA VAL A 16 4.19 7.32 3.39
C VAL A 16 4.14 6.73 4.81
N LEU A 17 3.25 7.23 5.68
CA LEU A 17 3.09 6.71 7.03
C LEU A 17 2.67 5.24 7.05
N LEU A 18 1.71 4.86 6.20
CA LEU A 18 1.29 3.46 6.03
C LEU A 18 2.42 2.59 5.47
N GLY A 19 3.20 3.13 4.53
CA GLY A 19 4.39 2.48 3.99
C GLY A 19 5.45 2.21 5.06
N ILE A 20 5.72 3.18 5.94
CA ILE A 20 6.63 3.03 7.07
C ILE A 20 6.09 1.98 8.04
N TRP A 21 4.80 2.03 8.37
CA TRP A 21 4.17 1.04 9.24
C TRP A 21 4.28 -0.38 8.68
N THR A 22 3.96 -0.56 7.40
CA THR A 22 4.03 -1.87 6.72
C THR A 22 5.47 -2.37 6.55
N PHE A 23 6.42 -1.47 6.33
CA PHE A 23 7.85 -1.79 6.31
C PHE A 23 8.33 -2.29 7.68
N CYS A 24 8.02 -1.55 8.74
CA CYS A 24 8.34 -1.94 10.12
C CYS A 24 7.67 -3.27 10.48
N ALA A 25 6.36 -3.42 10.22
CA ALA A 25 5.63 -4.66 10.47
C ALA A 25 6.23 -5.84 9.70
N GLY A 26 6.63 -5.64 8.43
CA GLY A 26 7.33 -6.64 7.63
C GLY A 26 8.67 -7.07 8.26
N LEU A 27 9.50 -6.11 8.67
CA LEU A 27 10.78 -6.39 9.34
C LEU A 27 10.59 -7.11 10.67
N PHE A 28 9.70 -6.63 11.54
CA PHE A 28 9.40 -7.26 12.82
C PHE A 28 8.82 -8.66 12.65
N SER A 29 7.94 -8.87 11.66
CA SER A 29 7.42 -10.21 11.35
C SER A 29 8.54 -11.15 10.87
N THR A 30 9.50 -10.67 10.09
CA THR A 30 10.63 -11.48 9.60
C THR A 30 11.50 -11.96 10.76
N ILE A 31 11.79 -11.07 11.72
CA ILE A 31 12.58 -11.39 12.92
C ILE A 31 11.78 -12.31 13.85
N GLY A 32 10.50 -12.00 14.08
CA GLY A 32 9.61 -12.78 14.96
C GLY A 32 9.37 -14.19 14.44
N VAL A 33 9.08 -14.35 13.15
CA VAL A 33 8.85 -15.67 12.51
C VAL A 33 10.13 -16.50 12.50
N ARG A 34 11.30 -15.90 12.30
CA ARG A 34 12.58 -16.63 12.37
C ARG A 34 12.95 -17.02 13.80
N PHE A 35 12.74 -16.13 14.76
CA PHE A 35 12.99 -16.39 16.17
C PHE A 35 12.05 -17.48 16.72
N LEU A 36 10.73 -17.30 16.55
CA LEU A 36 9.73 -18.30 16.96
C LEU A 36 9.88 -19.60 16.18
N GLY A 37 10.19 -19.54 14.88
CA GLY A 37 10.42 -20.73 14.06
C GLY A 37 11.65 -21.53 14.50
N SER A 38 12.69 -20.87 15.04
CA SER A 38 13.86 -21.54 15.61
C SER A 38 13.61 -22.19 16.97
N ILE A 39 12.64 -21.69 17.74
CA ILE A 39 12.29 -22.18 19.08
C ILE A 39 11.24 -23.29 19.01
N PHE A 40 10.22 -23.12 18.17
CA PHE A 40 9.05 -24.01 18.09
C PHE A 40 9.05 -24.95 16.88
N GLY A 41 10.08 -24.90 16.02
CA GLY A 41 10.19 -25.76 14.82
C GLY A 41 9.22 -25.41 13.68
N PHE A 42 8.37 -24.40 13.86
CA PHE A 42 7.47 -23.85 12.83
C PHE A 42 8.20 -22.77 12.01
N GLY A 43 9.19 -23.19 11.22
CA GLY A 43 10.05 -22.30 10.43
C GLY A 43 10.19 -22.75 8.99
N GLY A 44 9.08 -22.92 8.27
CA GLY A 44 9.13 -23.29 6.85
C GLY A 44 9.67 -22.13 5.98
N PRO A 45 10.43 -22.42 4.90
CA PRO A 45 10.99 -21.39 4.01
C PRO A 45 9.92 -20.44 3.43
N GLY A 46 8.68 -20.92 3.26
CA GLY A 46 7.56 -20.10 2.79
C GLY A 46 7.17 -18.94 3.73
N LEU A 47 7.31 -19.10 5.05
CA LEU A 47 6.92 -18.07 6.01
C LEU A 47 7.92 -16.91 6.05
N GLY A 48 9.21 -17.16 5.80
CA GLY A 48 10.21 -16.10 5.69
C GLY A 48 10.14 -15.33 4.36
N PHE A 49 9.72 -16.00 3.29
CA PHE A 49 9.53 -15.38 1.97
C PHE A 49 8.39 -14.37 1.97
N THR A 50 7.26 -14.68 2.62
CA THR A 50 6.12 -13.74 2.73
C THR A 50 6.47 -12.50 3.56
N SER A 51 7.31 -12.64 4.59
CA SER A 51 7.76 -11.51 5.42
C SER A 51 8.65 -10.54 4.63
N LEU A 52 9.61 -11.08 3.87
CA LEU A 52 10.49 -10.28 3.01
C LEU A 52 9.70 -9.57 1.90
N PHE A 53 8.75 -10.26 1.29
CA PHE A 53 7.86 -9.66 0.29
C PHE A 53 7.08 -8.48 0.88
N SER A 54 6.55 -8.61 2.11
CA SER A 54 5.87 -7.53 2.81
C SER A 54 6.77 -6.31 3.08
N ALA A 55 8.05 -6.54 3.41
CA ALA A 55 9.00 -5.44 3.63
C ALA A 55 9.32 -4.70 2.31
N ILE A 56 9.58 -5.43 1.22
CA ILE A 56 9.79 -4.85 -0.11
C ILE A 56 8.55 -4.06 -0.56
N TRP A 57 7.36 -4.60 -0.31
CA TRP A 57 6.10 -3.95 -0.61
C TRP A 57 5.90 -2.63 0.18
N GLY A 58 6.31 -2.60 1.45
CA GLY A 58 6.33 -1.38 2.26
C GLY A 58 7.22 -0.30 1.64
N LEU A 59 8.42 -0.66 1.19
CA LEU A 59 9.34 0.24 0.49
C LEU A 59 8.73 0.81 -0.80
N VAL A 60 8.13 -0.04 -1.63
CA VAL A 60 7.44 0.38 -2.86
C VAL A 60 6.30 1.35 -2.56
N THR A 61 5.56 1.11 -1.47
CA THR A 61 4.47 1.98 -1.02
C THR A 61 5.00 3.36 -0.59
N ILE A 62 6.14 3.43 0.10
CA ILE A 62 6.80 4.70 0.44
C ILE A 62 7.23 5.44 -0.82
N LEU A 63 7.81 4.74 -1.82
CA LEU A 63 8.20 5.35 -3.09
C LEU A 63 7.01 5.95 -3.84
N PHE A 64 5.85 5.28 -3.84
CA PHE A 64 4.63 5.84 -4.41
C PHE A 64 4.12 7.06 -3.64
N GLY A 65 4.17 7.03 -2.30
CA GLY A 65 3.84 8.19 -1.47
C GLY A 65 4.72 9.41 -1.76
N LEU A 66 6.04 9.21 -1.85
CA LEU A 66 6.99 10.27 -2.23
C LEU A 66 6.79 10.75 -3.67
N GLY A 67 6.46 9.83 -4.58
CA GLY A 67 6.15 10.15 -5.96
C GLY A 67 4.87 10.98 -6.11
N LEU A 68 3.84 10.68 -5.31
CA LEU A 68 2.59 11.44 -5.21
C LEU A 68 2.85 12.85 -4.66
N TRP A 69 3.71 12.99 -3.63
CA TRP A 69 4.11 14.30 -3.11
C TRP A 69 4.72 15.17 -4.21
N ARG A 70 5.54 14.57 -5.09
CA ARG A 70 6.19 15.26 -6.22
C ARG A 70 5.30 15.39 -7.45
N MET A 71 4.01 15.04 -7.38
CA MET A 71 3.04 15.13 -8.47
C MET A 71 3.48 14.42 -9.76
N ARG A 72 4.21 13.30 -9.65
CA ARG A 72 4.70 12.58 -10.83
C ARG A 72 3.64 11.63 -11.39
N TYR A 73 3.44 11.67 -12.70
CA TYR A 73 2.50 10.80 -13.44
C TYR A 73 2.70 9.30 -13.14
N TRP A 74 3.96 8.83 -13.05
CA TRP A 74 4.27 7.43 -12.74
C TRP A 74 3.78 6.99 -11.36
N ALA A 75 3.78 7.89 -10.37
CA ALA A 75 3.33 7.57 -9.02
C ALA A 75 1.80 7.53 -8.93
N TRP A 76 1.13 8.39 -9.72
CA TRP A 76 -0.32 8.34 -9.89
C TRP A 76 -0.74 6.99 -10.51
N LEU A 77 -0.15 6.61 -11.65
CA LEU A 77 -0.43 5.32 -12.29
C LEU A 77 -0.15 4.14 -11.34
N GLY A 78 1.01 4.14 -10.68
CA GLY A 78 1.37 3.09 -9.73
C GLY A 78 0.35 2.94 -8.60
N THR A 79 -0.08 4.05 -8.01
CA THR A 79 -1.06 4.04 -6.91
C THR A 79 -2.44 3.59 -7.38
N VAL A 80 -2.89 4.05 -8.56
CA VAL A 80 -4.17 3.64 -9.15
C VAL A 80 -4.17 2.13 -9.43
N VAL A 81 -3.11 1.60 -10.03
CA VAL A 81 -2.98 0.16 -10.31
C VAL A 81 -2.98 -0.65 -9.01
N VAL A 82 -2.20 -0.25 -8.02
CA VAL A 82 -2.14 -0.93 -6.72
C VAL A 82 -3.48 -0.94 -6.01
N LEU A 83 -4.18 0.20 -5.97
CA LEU A 83 -5.52 0.29 -5.38
C LEU A 83 -6.53 -0.57 -6.14
N GLY A 84 -6.47 -0.58 -7.48
CA GLY A 84 -7.31 -1.44 -8.31
C GLY A 84 -7.09 -2.92 -8.01
N ILE A 85 -5.83 -3.36 -7.92
CA ILE A 85 -5.49 -4.74 -7.55
C ILE A 85 -6.00 -5.07 -6.15
N LYS A 86 -5.85 -4.18 -5.17
CA LYS A 86 -6.38 -4.37 -3.82
C LYS A 86 -7.88 -4.59 -3.81
N ILE A 87 -8.63 -3.80 -4.57
CA ILE A 87 -10.09 -3.93 -4.69
C ILE A 87 -10.45 -5.26 -5.35
N LEU A 88 -9.73 -5.69 -6.40
CA LEU A 88 -9.95 -7.00 -7.01
C LEU A 88 -9.73 -8.14 -6.02
N PHE A 89 -8.65 -8.11 -5.23
CA PHE A 89 -8.42 -9.11 -4.18
C PHE A 89 -9.53 -9.10 -3.12
N ALA A 90 -10.01 -7.92 -2.72
CA ALA A 90 -11.14 -7.81 -1.80
C ALA A 90 -12.42 -8.42 -2.42
N LEU A 91 -12.66 -8.24 -3.71
CA LEU A 91 -13.80 -8.86 -4.40
C LEU A 91 -13.67 -10.39 -4.45
N PHE A 92 -12.48 -10.93 -4.70
CA PHE A 92 -12.24 -12.38 -4.62
C PHE A 92 -12.40 -12.92 -3.20
N ALA A 93 -12.05 -12.13 -2.18
CA ALA A 93 -12.23 -12.51 -0.79
C ALA A 93 -13.72 -12.61 -0.39
N LEU A 94 -14.66 -11.97 -1.12
CA LEU A 94 -16.11 -12.18 -0.91
C LEU A 94 -16.57 -13.61 -1.26
N VAL A 95 -15.85 -14.30 -2.14
CA VAL A 95 -16.22 -15.64 -2.62
C VAL A 95 -15.47 -16.74 -1.85
N GLY A 96 -14.37 -16.41 -1.18
CA GLY A 96 -13.54 -17.35 -0.44
C GLY A 96 -13.73 -17.31 1.09
N PRO A 97 -13.08 -18.21 1.84
CA PRO A 97 -13.09 -18.23 3.31
C PRO A 97 -12.25 -17.09 3.95
N ALA A 98 -11.83 -16.10 3.17
CA ALA A 98 -10.96 -15.04 3.62
C ALA A 98 -11.76 -13.94 4.33
N SER A 99 -11.27 -13.49 5.49
CA SER A 99 -11.84 -12.35 6.20
C SER A 99 -11.67 -11.06 5.39
N LEU A 100 -12.77 -10.38 5.10
CA LEU A 100 -12.76 -9.09 4.43
C LEU A 100 -12.37 -7.97 5.39
N ASP A 101 -11.29 -7.26 5.07
CA ASP A 101 -11.00 -5.96 5.68
C ASP A 101 -11.85 -4.88 5.00
N TRP A 102 -13.07 -4.71 5.50
CA TRP A 102 -14.04 -3.75 4.99
C TRP A 102 -13.54 -2.31 5.05
N ILE A 103 -12.86 -1.94 6.14
CA ILE A 103 -12.38 -0.57 6.38
C ILE A 103 -11.27 -0.24 5.37
N GLY A 104 -10.27 -1.12 5.24
CA GLY A 104 -9.18 -0.92 4.28
C GLY A 104 -9.66 -0.88 2.83
N THR A 105 -10.68 -1.67 2.49
CA THR A 105 -11.27 -1.70 1.16
C THR A 105 -12.00 -0.40 0.84
N ILE A 106 -12.85 0.10 1.75
CA ILE A 106 -13.59 1.37 1.56
C ILE A 106 -12.62 2.54 1.40
N ILE A 107 -11.58 2.63 2.25
CA ILE A 107 -10.55 3.67 2.13
C ILE A 107 -9.88 3.59 0.76
N SER A 108 -9.50 2.38 0.31
CA SER A 108 -8.87 2.18 -0.99
C SER A 108 -9.74 2.66 -2.15
N VAL A 109 -11.05 2.41 -2.10
CA VAL A 109 -12.02 2.90 -3.09
C VAL A 109 -12.13 4.41 -3.06
N ILE A 110 -12.24 5.03 -1.88
CA ILE A 110 -12.32 6.50 -1.75
C ILE A 110 -11.07 7.17 -2.32
N VAL A 111 -9.88 6.66 -1.99
CA VAL A 111 -8.61 7.21 -2.50
C VAL A 111 -8.52 7.04 -4.03
N LEU A 112 -8.97 5.90 -4.57
CA LEU A 112 -9.02 5.67 -6.01
C LEU A 112 -9.92 6.70 -6.71
N VAL A 113 -11.14 6.89 -6.21
CA VAL A 113 -12.10 7.86 -6.77
C VAL A 113 -11.54 9.28 -6.70
N TYR A 114 -10.91 9.66 -5.59
CA TYR A 114 -10.27 10.96 -5.44
C TYR A 114 -9.12 11.16 -6.44
N LEU A 115 -8.26 10.14 -6.63
CA LEU A 115 -7.14 10.21 -7.59
C LEU A 115 -7.59 10.27 -9.06
N VAL A 116 -8.72 9.65 -9.39
CA VAL A 116 -9.29 9.65 -10.74
C VAL A 116 -10.11 10.93 -11.02
N THR A 117 -10.47 11.68 -9.98
CA THR A 117 -11.23 12.93 -10.10
C THR A 117 -10.50 13.91 -11.05
N PRO A 118 -11.20 14.51 -12.04
CA PRO A 118 -10.55 15.28 -13.11
C PRO A 118 -9.63 16.40 -12.61
N ASN A 119 -10.07 17.15 -11.59
CA ASN A 119 -9.30 18.24 -10.99
C ASN A 119 -7.96 17.78 -10.40
N VAL A 120 -7.90 16.55 -9.89
CA VAL A 120 -6.70 15.97 -9.28
C VAL A 120 -5.82 15.31 -10.35
N ARG A 121 -6.44 14.60 -11.30
CA ARG A 121 -5.75 13.93 -12.40
C ARG A 121 -4.96 14.90 -13.28
N LEU A 122 -5.54 16.07 -13.57
CA LEU A 122 -4.88 17.10 -14.39
C LEU A 122 -3.58 17.62 -13.73
N SER A 123 -3.51 17.66 -12.40
CA SER A 123 -2.31 18.07 -11.67
C SER A 123 -1.11 17.13 -11.82
N PHE A 124 -1.32 15.89 -12.29
CA PHE A 124 -0.26 14.92 -12.55
C PHE A 124 0.20 14.88 -14.02
N MET A 125 -0.52 15.57 -14.91
CA MET A 125 -0.26 15.58 -16.36
C MET A 125 0.47 16.84 -16.82
N GLU A 126 0.60 17.84 -15.96
CA GLU A 126 1.40 19.06 -16.18
C GLU A 126 2.86 18.92 -15.75
#